data_AF-A0A447KL75-F1
#
_entry.id   AF-A0A447KL75-F1
#
_cell.length_a   1.000
_cell.length_b   1.000
_cell.length_c   1.000
_cell.angle_alpha   90.00
_cell.angle_beta   90.00
_cell.angle_gamma   90.00
#
_symmetry.space_group_name_H-M   'P 1'
#
loop_
_entity.id
_entity.type
_entity.pdbx_description
1 polymer ?
#
loop_
_entity_poly.entity_id
_entity_poly.type
_entity_poly.pdbx_seq_one_letter_code
_entity_poly.pdbx_strand_id
1 'polypeptide(L)' 'MENPSWRQQWIGKKLFDDNGEPAIRVVKGGARAGDVHGVDGLSGATLTSNGVQHTFDFWLGEQGFGPFLKKVREGALKNG' A
#
# COMPACT_ATOMS: atom_id res chain seq x y z
N MET A 1 -3.06 14.15 -1.72
CA MET A 1 -2.25 13.32 -0.79
C MET A 1 -2.13 13.93 0.60
N GLU A 2 -2.14 15.26 0.76
CA GLU A 2 -1.98 15.90 2.08
C GLU A 2 -3.26 15.88 2.94
N ASN A 3 -4.42 15.67 2.32
CA ASN A 3 -5.71 15.55 2.99
C ASN A 3 -5.61 14.53 4.15
N PRO A 4 -5.80 14.97 5.41
CA PRO A 4 -5.68 14.10 6.58
C PRO A 4 -6.61 12.89 6.54
N SER A 5 -7.84 13.05 6.04
CA SER A 5 -8.81 11.97 5.95
C SER A 5 -8.36 10.88 4.99
N TRP A 6 -7.74 11.26 3.86
CA TRP A 6 -7.17 10.30 2.91
C TRP A 6 -5.98 9.55 3.52
N ARG A 7 -5.08 10.26 4.23
CA ARG A 7 -3.93 9.65 4.91
C ARG A 7 -4.35 8.67 6.01
N GLN A 8 -5.44 8.94 6.73
CA GLN A 8 -5.95 8.06 7.77
C GLN A 8 -6.42 6.70 7.24
N GLN A 9 -6.86 6.61 5.98
CA GLN A 9 -7.31 5.34 5.38
C GLN A 9 -6.20 4.27 5.31
N TRP A 10 -4.94 4.70 5.31
CA TRP A 10 -3.77 3.82 5.24
C TRP A 10 -3.48 3.08 6.55
N ILE A 11 -3.97 3.59 7.68
CA ILE A 11 -3.76 2.96 8.99
C ILE A 11 -4.46 1.60 9.01
N GLY A 12 -3.72 0.55 9.40
CA GLY A 12 -4.22 -0.82 9.46
C GLY A 12 -4.31 -1.55 8.12
N LYS A 13 -3.94 -0.90 7.00
CA LYS A 13 -3.85 -1.58 5.70
C LYS A 13 -2.66 -2.52 5.65
N LYS A 14 -2.82 -3.62 4.91
CA LYS A 14 -1.78 -4.62 4.70
C LYS A 14 -1.11 -4.38 3.36
N LEU A 15 0.21 -4.28 3.37
CA LEU A 15 1.01 -4.02 2.16
C LEU A 15 1.08 -5.22 1.22
N PHE A 16 1.04 -6.42 1.78
CA PHE A 16 1.17 -7.69 1.06
C PHE A 16 -0.02 -8.59 1.34
N ASP A 17 -0.34 -9.46 0.39
CA ASP A 17 -1.32 -10.52 0.55
C ASP A 17 -0.74 -11.73 1.32
N ASP A 18 -1.52 -12.81 1.42
CA ASP A 18 -1.13 -14.04 2.11
C ASP A 18 -0.03 -14.82 1.36
N ASN A 19 0.20 -14.52 0.07
CA ASN A 19 1.30 -15.08 -0.73
C ASN A 19 2.59 -14.26 -0.60
N GLY A 20 2.52 -13.08 0.03
CA GLY A 20 3.64 -12.17 0.18
C GLY A 20 3.84 -11.23 -1.02
N GLU A 21 2.85 -11.12 -1.90
CA GLU A 21 2.85 -10.25 -3.09
C GLU A 21 2.30 -8.86 -2.77
N PRO A 22 2.78 -7.77 -3.42
CA PRO A 22 2.24 -6.43 -3.23
C PRO A 22 0.74 -6.35 -3.52
N ALA A 23 -0.02 -5.94 -2.52
CA ALA A 23 -1.49 -6.04 -2.56
C ALA A 23 -2.22 -4.69 -2.55
N ILE A 24 -1.55 -3.58 -2.20
CA ILE A 24 -2.17 -2.26 -2.11
C ILE A 24 -2.83 -1.85 -3.43
N ARG A 25 -4.08 -1.37 -3.33
CA ARG A 25 -4.83 -0.82 -4.47
C ARG A 25 -5.36 0.57 -4.16
N VAL A 26 -5.02 1.55 -4.99
CA VAL A 26 -5.63 2.89 -5.00
C VAL A 26 -6.85 2.86 -5.91
N VAL A 27 -8.04 2.75 -5.32
CA VAL A 27 -9.27 2.40 -6.03
C VAL A 27 -9.99 3.65 -6.52
N LYS A 28 -10.07 3.83 -7.84
CA LYS A 28 -10.87 4.90 -8.44
C LYS A 28 -12.34 4.77 -8.01
N GLY A 29 -12.90 5.84 -7.47
CA GLY A 29 -14.28 5.85 -6.97
C GLY A 29 -14.45 5.35 -5.53
N GLY A 30 -13.35 4.96 -4.87
CA GLY A 30 -13.33 4.55 -3.47
C GLY A 30 -13.17 3.04 -3.28
N ALA A 31 -12.47 2.66 -2.22
CA ALA A 31 -12.32 1.27 -1.81
C ALA A 31 -13.57 0.78 -1.06
N ARG A 32 -13.78 -0.54 -1.02
CA ARG A 32 -14.91 -1.12 -0.27
C ARG A 32 -14.63 -1.01 1.24
N ALA A 33 -15.69 -0.85 2.02
CA ALA A 33 -15.57 -0.91 3.47
C ALA A 33 -14.99 -2.27 3.90
N GLY A 34 -14.00 -2.25 4.80
CA GLY A 34 -13.30 -3.45 5.25
C GLY A 34 -12.26 -4.01 4.28
N ASP A 35 -12.04 -3.38 3.13
CA ASP A 35 -10.94 -3.75 2.25
C ASP A 35 -9.60 -3.45 2.93
N VAL A 36 -8.86 -4.50 3.28
CA VAL A 36 -7.59 -4.41 4.00
C VAL A 36 -6.43 -3.98 3.11
N HIS A 37 -6.62 -3.95 1.79
CA HIS A 37 -5.60 -3.54 0.82
C HIS A 37 -6.01 -2.32 -0.01
N GLY A 38 -7.30 -1.97 -0.03
CA GLY A 38 -7.84 -0.85 -0.79
C GLY A 38 -7.78 0.49 -0.06
N VAL A 39 -7.36 1.54 -0.77
CA VAL A 39 -7.43 2.94 -0.35
C VAL A 39 -8.14 3.73 -1.43
N ASP A 40 -8.91 4.76 -1.05
CA ASP A 40 -9.62 5.58 -2.02
C ASP A 40 -8.66 6.28 -2.99
N GLY A 41 -9.03 6.31 -4.27
CA GLY A 41 -8.43 7.20 -5.25
C GLY A 41 -8.80 8.66 -4.97
N LEU A 42 -7.94 9.57 -5.42
CA LEU A 42 -8.16 11.01 -5.31
C LEU A 42 -9.19 11.46 -6.36
N SER A 43 -10.35 11.95 -5.92
CA SER A 43 -11.41 12.43 -6.81
C SER A 43 -10.89 13.54 -7.74
N GLY A 44 -11.20 13.45 -9.04
CA GLY A 44 -10.71 14.37 -10.07
C GLY A 44 -9.21 14.27 -10.40
N ALA A 45 -8.44 13.45 -9.69
CA ALA A 45 -6.99 13.34 -9.82
C ALA A 45 -6.55 11.89 -10.10
N THR A 46 -7.08 11.31 -11.19
CA THR A 46 -6.80 9.92 -11.59
C THR A 46 -5.30 9.70 -11.86
N LEU A 47 -4.62 10.62 -12.54
CA LEU A 47 -3.18 10.49 -12.83
C LEU A 47 -2.34 10.48 -11.54
N THR A 48 -2.66 11.33 -10.57
CA THR A 48 -2.01 11.32 -9.26
C THR A 48 -2.27 10.00 -8.54
N SER A 49 -3.50 9.50 -8.57
CA SER A 49 -3.87 8.20 -7.97
C SER A 49 -3.07 7.05 -8.59
N ASN A 50 -2.90 7.04 -9.92
CA ASN A 50 -2.08 6.06 -10.62
C ASN A 50 -0.60 6.18 -10.22
N GLY A 51 -0.07 7.39 -10.08
CA GLY A 51 1.29 7.61 -9.59
C GLY A 51 1.53 7.03 -8.19
N VAL A 52 0.55 7.16 -7.29
CA VAL A 52 0.58 6.52 -5.96
C VAL A 52 0.56 5.00 -6.10
N GLN A 53 -0.32 4.44 -6.93
CA GLN A 53 -0.36 3.00 -7.18
C GLN A 53 1.02 2.48 -7.64
N HIS A 54 1.61 3.11 -8.65
CA HIS A 54 2.90 2.71 -9.20
C HIS A 54 4.06 2.87 -8.21
N THR A 55 3.96 3.85 -7.31
CA THR A 55 4.94 3.99 -6.22
C THR A 55 4.94 2.75 -5.33
N PHE A 56 3.75 2.26 -4.94
CA PHE A 56 3.66 1.04 -4.14
C PHE A 56 4.04 -0.21 -4.94
N ASP A 57 3.59 -0.33 -6.20
CA ASP A 57 3.93 -1.48 -7.05
C ASP A 57 5.46 -1.63 -7.18
N PHE A 58 6.17 -0.53 -7.42
CA PHE A 58 7.62 -0.55 -7.56
C PHE A 58 8.32 -0.80 -6.22
N TRP A 59 8.04 0.00 -5.19
CA TRP A 59 8.79 -0.05 -3.93
C TRP A 59 8.47 -1.28 -3.09
N LEU A 60 7.33 -1.94 -3.28
CA LEU A 60 7.03 -3.22 -2.63
C LEU A 60 7.53 -4.43 -3.42
N GLY A 61 7.86 -4.26 -4.70
CA GLY A 61 8.38 -5.31 -5.57
C GLY A 61 9.83 -5.70 -5.25
N GLU A 62 10.35 -6.64 -6.04
CA GLU A 62 11.68 -7.23 -5.87
C GLU A 62 12.83 -6.20 -5.97
N GLN A 63 12.66 -5.17 -6.81
CA GLN A 63 13.66 -4.12 -7.00
C GLN A 63 13.57 -2.99 -5.95
N GLY A 64 12.58 -3.05 -5.07
CA GLY A 64 12.38 -2.08 -3.99
C GLY A 64 12.70 -2.67 -2.62
N PHE A 65 11.84 -2.36 -1.65
CA PHE A 65 11.91 -2.86 -0.28
C PHE A 65 11.31 -4.26 -0.11
N GLY A 66 10.73 -4.88 -1.14
CA GLY A 66 10.12 -6.21 -1.05
C GLY A 66 11.00 -7.24 -0.34
N PRO A 67 12.26 -7.46 -0.77
CA PRO A 67 13.18 -8.40 -0.13
C PRO A 67 13.51 -8.05 1.32
N PHE A 68 13.64 -6.76 1.63
CA PHE A 68 13.89 -6.30 3.00
C PHE A 68 12.67 -6.56 3.91
N LEU A 69 11.48 -6.17 3.46
CA LEU A 69 10.24 -6.35 4.21
C LEU A 69 9.91 -7.83 4.42
N LYS A 70 10.29 -8.71 3.49
CA LYS A 70 10.22 -10.17 3.70
C LYS A 70 11.04 -10.59 4.93
N LYS A 71 12.30 -10.17 5.03
CA LYS A 71 13.16 -10.46 6.20
C LYS A 71 12.59 -9.88 7.50
N VAL A 72 12.01 -8.68 7.44
CA VAL A 72 11.32 -8.08 8.59
C VAL A 72 10.16 -8.95 9.08
N ARG A 73 9.31 -9.47 8.16
CA ARG A 73 8.23 -10.40 8.50
C ARG A 73 8.75 -11.71 9.12
N GLU A 74 9.90 -12.18 8.67
CA GLU A 74 10.59 -13.37 9.20
C GLU A 74 11.30 -13.10 10.55
N GLY A 75 11.25 -11.87 11.08
CA GLY A 75 11.72 -11.53 12.42
C GLY A 75 13.08 -10.86 12.50
N ALA A 76 13.64 -10.36 11.37
CA ALA A 76 14.96 -9.73 11.35
C ALA A 76 15.11 -8.50 12.28
N LEU A 77 14.02 -7.86 12.69
CA LEU A 77 14.02 -6.70 13.61
C LEU A 77 13.72 -7.05 15.06
N LYS A 78 13.59 -8.34 15.42
CA LYS A 78 13.29 -8.78 16.80
C LYS A 78 14.51 -8.79 17.74
N ASN A 79 15.66 -8.31 17.27
CA ASN A 79 16.94 -8.30 18.01
C ASN A 79 17.42 -6.86 18.35
N GLY A 80 16.49 -5.91 18.49
CA GLY A 80 16.78 -4.52 18.90
C GLY A 80 16.61 -4.30 20.39
#